data_AF-D6RJN4-F1
#
_entry.id   AF-D6RJN4-F1
#
_cell.length_a   1.000
_cell.length_b   1.000
_cell.length_c   1.000
_cell.angle_alpha   90.00
_cell.angle_beta   90.00
_cell.angle_gamma   90.00
#
_symmetry.space_group_name_H-M   'P 1'
#
loop_
_entity.id
_entity.type
_entity.pdbx_description
1 polymer ?
#
loop_
_entity_poly.entity_id
_entity_poly.type
_entity_poly.pdbx_seq_one_letter_code
_entity_poly.pdbx_strand_id
1 'polypeptide(L)'
;MGNSWDPFMMINTSDTCAATRLHQCRGMGTYMNDVSRKFQGPYDRHRVPDLTEGEYLARKKLINQVVTWGHEMTEKTKSKYDYEYIPILYRYEVVKTAAKRERDWGHLVFTDLTTTRMLLVMLFPETCNCGNFSHHDYDALTKYHADRFMSLLKYVYHDESPPEWVRATYLTPKEKFVLPEEFFDFSKAFSPAETKDRMASGKLPIFHVTADNFVPSLLESEVEKIDNLLSRGRSAKVPSAEIKNQVLGSKRNRPEVASSWKHRQARQCSYCEEIKEKGLMICSRCKLAHYCTNDLRGPVTNSSARRLELSISN
;
A
#
# COMPACT_ATOMS: atom_id res chain seq x y z
N MET A 1 14.71 -21.56 -16.02
CA MET A 1 13.49 -20.74 -16.20
C MET A 1 13.92 -19.40 -16.74
N GLY A 2 13.59 -19.09 -18.00
CA GLY A 2 13.98 -17.82 -18.60
C GLY A 2 13.09 -16.70 -18.06
N ASN A 3 13.64 -15.79 -17.27
CA ASN A 3 12.97 -14.55 -16.89
C ASN A 3 12.89 -13.66 -18.15
N SER A 4 11.84 -13.86 -18.96
CA SER A 4 11.49 -12.99 -20.07
C SER A 4 11.15 -11.62 -19.48
N TRP A 5 12.14 -10.73 -19.43
CA TRP A 5 11.97 -9.32 -19.06
C TRP A 5 10.90 -8.69 -19.95
N ASP A 6 9.88 -8.08 -19.34
CA ASP A 6 8.90 -7.28 -20.06
C ASP A 6 9.43 -5.83 -20.13
N PRO A 7 9.94 -5.37 -21.29
CA PRO A 7 10.51 -4.03 -21.43
C PRO A 7 9.52 -2.89 -21.17
N PHE A 8 8.23 -3.18 -21.02
CA PHE A 8 7.19 -2.15 -20.85
C PHE A 8 6.80 -1.87 -19.39
N MET A 9 7.35 -2.57 -18.40
CA MET A 9 7.12 -2.26 -16.99
C MET A 9 8.18 -1.31 -16.43
N MET A 10 8.03 -0.01 -16.68
CA MET A 10 8.78 1.01 -15.94
C MET A 10 8.36 1.03 -14.46
N ILE A 11 9.34 0.97 -13.56
CA ILE A 11 9.09 1.07 -12.12
C ILE A 11 8.95 2.55 -11.75
N ASN A 12 7.72 3.00 -11.60
CA ASN A 12 7.45 4.30 -11.01
C ASN A 12 7.49 4.15 -9.48
N THR A 13 8.54 4.66 -8.83
CA THR A 13 8.68 4.63 -7.36
C THR A 13 7.60 5.42 -6.63
N SER A 14 6.93 6.35 -7.32
CA SER A 14 5.78 7.10 -6.80
C SER A 14 4.43 6.45 -7.16
N ASP A 15 4.44 5.23 -7.70
CA ASP A 15 3.20 4.49 -7.92
C ASP A 15 2.55 4.12 -6.58
N THR A 16 1.30 4.55 -6.44
CA THR A 16 0.41 4.28 -5.31
C THR A 16 -0.38 2.97 -5.43
N CYS A 17 -0.25 2.22 -6.52
CA CYS A 17 -1.02 0.99 -6.74
C CYS A 17 -0.36 -0.23 -6.08
N ALA A 18 -0.90 -0.71 -4.96
CA ALA A 18 -0.36 -1.87 -4.26
C ALA A 18 -0.36 -3.13 -5.15
N ALA A 19 -1.43 -3.40 -5.89
CA ALA A 19 -1.50 -4.55 -6.79
C ALA A 19 -0.40 -4.52 -7.86
N THR A 20 -0.12 -3.36 -8.46
CA THR A 20 0.98 -3.19 -9.43
C THR A 20 2.32 -3.46 -8.76
N ARG A 21 2.54 -2.86 -7.57
CA ARG A 21 3.80 -3.02 -6.83
C ARG A 21 4.08 -4.47 -6.48
N LEU A 22 3.09 -5.19 -5.95
CA LEU A 22 3.23 -6.61 -5.61
C LEU A 22 3.48 -7.47 -6.85
N HIS A 23 2.77 -7.19 -7.95
CA HIS A 23 3.02 -7.86 -9.22
C HIS A 23 4.44 -7.59 -9.76
N GLN A 24 4.97 -6.37 -9.58
CA GLN A 24 6.35 -6.02 -9.90
C GLN A 24 7.35 -6.72 -8.97
N CYS A 25 7.09 -6.82 -7.66
CA CYS A 25 7.94 -7.56 -6.73
C CYS A 25 8.08 -9.02 -7.16
N ARG A 26 6.97 -9.64 -7.57
CA ARG A 26 6.93 -10.99 -8.12
C ARG A 26 7.78 -11.15 -9.39
N GLY A 27 7.69 -10.22 -10.34
CA GLY A 27 8.39 -10.33 -11.63
C GLY A 27 9.83 -9.83 -11.65
N MET A 28 10.19 -8.87 -10.80
CA MET A 28 11.45 -8.11 -10.86
C MET A 28 12.26 -8.18 -9.56
N GLY A 29 11.70 -8.74 -8.50
CA GLY A 29 12.30 -8.76 -7.16
C GLY A 29 11.94 -7.53 -6.32
N THR A 30 12.16 -7.66 -5.01
CA THR A 30 11.80 -6.67 -3.99
C THR A 30 12.64 -5.41 -4.05
N TYR A 31 13.96 -5.52 -4.25
CA TYR A 31 14.87 -4.35 -4.32
C TYR A 31 14.56 -3.39 -5.47
N MET A 32 14.07 -3.90 -6.60
CA MET A 32 13.68 -3.06 -7.73
C MET A 32 12.48 -2.16 -7.38
N ASN A 33 11.73 -2.54 -6.34
CA ASN A 33 10.53 -1.88 -5.85
C ASN A 33 10.78 -1.06 -4.57
N ASP A 34 12.05 -0.90 -4.18
CA ASP A 34 12.44 -0.16 -2.99
C ASP A 34 12.14 1.35 -3.14
N VAL A 35 11.25 1.86 -2.27
CA VAL A 35 10.88 3.27 -2.22
C VAL A 35 11.77 4.10 -1.29
N SER A 36 12.73 3.49 -0.58
CA SER A 36 13.66 4.16 0.34
C SER A 36 14.39 5.32 -0.32
N ARG A 37 14.72 5.20 -1.61
CA ARG A 37 15.39 6.23 -2.43
C ARG A 37 14.63 7.55 -2.43
N LYS A 38 13.30 7.53 -2.32
CA LYS A 38 12.47 8.75 -2.24
C LYS A 38 12.73 9.54 -0.96
N PHE A 39 13.17 8.86 0.09
CA PHE A 39 13.41 9.43 1.43
C PHE A 39 14.90 9.69 1.71
N GLN A 40 15.74 9.62 0.68
CA GLN A 40 17.14 10.01 0.76
C GLN A 40 17.27 11.54 0.67
N GLY A 41 18.07 12.12 1.56
CA GLY A 41 18.32 13.57 1.58
C GLY A 41 17.30 14.40 2.38
N PRO A 42 17.38 15.73 2.32
CA PRO A 42 16.41 16.63 2.95
C PRO A 42 15.08 16.63 2.19
N TYR A 43 14.00 17.08 2.86
CA TYR A 43 12.72 17.29 2.19
C TYR A 43 12.86 18.37 1.11
N ASP A 44 12.36 18.05 -0.08
CA ASP A 44 12.27 18.97 -1.21
C ASP A 44 10.90 18.79 -1.86
N ARG A 45 10.07 19.84 -1.78
CA ARG A 45 8.71 19.84 -2.32
C ARG A 45 8.66 19.60 -3.82
N HIS A 46 9.71 19.94 -4.57
CA HIS A 46 9.76 19.71 -6.01
C HIS A 46 10.02 18.23 -6.34
N ARG A 47 10.77 17.52 -5.47
CA ARG A 47 11.06 16.08 -5.63
C ARG A 47 9.97 15.20 -5.03
N VAL A 48 9.30 15.69 -3.99
CA VAL A 48 8.26 14.97 -3.25
C VAL A 48 7.01 15.85 -3.13
N PRO A 49 6.34 16.17 -4.25
CA PRO A 49 5.18 17.06 -4.25
C PRO A 49 3.94 16.41 -3.62
N ASP A 50 3.94 15.08 -3.45
CA ASP A 50 2.83 14.27 -2.99
C ASP A 50 2.78 14.07 -1.46
N LEU A 51 3.78 14.58 -0.73
CA LEU A 51 3.85 14.55 0.73
C LEU A 51 4.14 15.94 1.29
N THR A 52 3.55 16.23 2.44
CA THR A 52 3.99 17.35 3.29
C THR A 52 5.36 17.04 3.92
N GLU A 53 6.06 18.06 4.42
CA GLU A 53 7.33 17.88 5.12
C GLU A 53 7.20 16.94 6.33
N GLY A 54 6.17 17.14 7.15
CA GLY A 54 5.92 16.29 8.32
C GLY A 54 5.69 14.83 7.95
N GLU A 55 4.90 14.58 6.90
CA GLU A 55 4.67 13.24 6.37
C GLU A 55 5.94 12.58 5.81
N TYR A 56 6.79 13.36 5.14
CA TYR A 56 8.08 12.90 4.63
C TYR A 56 9.00 12.49 5.78
N LEU A 57 9.15 13.36 6.79
CA LEU A 57 10.04 13.11 7.93
C LEU A 57 9.57 11.93 8.78
N ALA A 58 8.25 11.80 9.02
CA ALA A 58 7.69 10.66 9.72
C ALA A 58 7.99 9.34 9.00
N ARG A 59 7.80 9.29 7.68
CA ARG A 59 8.07 8.09 6.87
C ARG A 59 9.56 7.78 6.78
N LYS A 60 10.40 8.79 6.57
CA LYS A 60 11.85 8.65 6.56
C LYS A 60 12.36 8.07 7.86
N LYS A 61 11.87 8.58 9.00
CA LYS A 61 12.23 8.09 10.32
C LYS A 61 11.91 6.60 10.48
N LEU A 62 10.72 6.17 10.04
CA LEU A 62 10.31 4.78 10.14
C LEU A 62 11.08 3.85 9.22
N ILE A 63 11.33 4.28 7.99
CA ILE A 63 12.17 3.53 7.05
C ILE A 63 13.56 3.30 7.66
N ASN A 64 14.17 4.37 8.20
CA ASN A 64 15.47 4.25 8.86
C ASN A 64 15.40 3.31 10.07
N GLN A 65 14.35 3.40 10.89
CA GLN A 65 14.20 2.52 12.06
C GLN A 65 14.13 1.03 11.66
N VAL A 66 13.31 0.68 10.67
CA VAL A 66 13.16 -0.72 10.20
C VAL A 66 14.46 -1.22 9.59
N VAL A 67 15.14 -0.38 8.79
CA VAL A 67 16.43 -0.72 8.17
C VAL A 67 17.50 -0.94 9.23
N THR A 68 17.64 -0.03 10.19
CA THR A 68 18.61 -0.15 11.30
C THR A 68 18.35 -1.42 12.10
N TRP A 69 17.10 -1.67 12.50
CA TRP A 69 16.74 -2.90 13.21
C TRP A 69 17.08 -4.17 12.41
N GLY A 70 16.80 -4.19 11.10
CA GLY A 70 17.11 -5.32 10.24
C GLY A 70 18.62 -5.59 10.12
N HIS A 71 19.43 -4.53 10.06
CA HIS A 71 20.89 -4.63 10.10
C HIS A 71 21.38 -5.20 11.44
N GLU A 72 20.91 -4.68 12.57
CA GLU A 72 21.28 -5.16 13.91
C GLU A 72 20.94 -6.65 14.10
N MET A 73 19.75 -7.08 13.66
CA MET A 73 19.35 -8.49 13.75
C MET A 73 20.15 -9.39 12.80
N THR A 74 20.50 -8.90 11.61
CA THR A 74 21.39 -9.62 10.68
C THR A 74 22.76 -9.84 11.29
N GLU A 75 23.35 -8.83 11.94
CA GLU A 75 24.65 -8.96 12.63
C GLU A 75 24.56 -9.94 13.80
N LYS A 76 23.49 -9.84 14.61
CA LYS A 76 23.28 -10.69 15.78
C LYS A 76 23.06 -12.16 15.42
N THR A 77 22.28 -12.44 14.38
CA THR A 77 21.86 -13.81 14.04
C THR A 77 22.68 -14.45 12.92
N LYS A 78 23.48 -13.64 12.20
CA LYS A 78 24.15 -14.04 10.95
C LYS A 78 23.20 -14.50 9.84
N SER A 79 21.90 -14.21 9.97
CA SER A 79 20.90 -14.48 8.92
C SER A 79 20.47 -13.17 8.28
N LYS A 80 20.96 -12.91 7.07
CA LYS A 80 20.57 -11.72 6.31
C LYS A 80 19.12 -11.79 5.82
N TYR A 81 18.69 -12.96 5.37
CA TYR A 81 17.41 -13.12 4.67
C TYR A 81 16.20 -13.04 5.60
N ASP A 82 16.36 -13.38 6.89
CA ASP A 82 15.23 -13.46 7.82
C ASP A 82 14.76 -12.10 8.33
N TYR A 83 15.65 -11.09 8.32
CA TYR A 83 15.45 -9.80 8.96
C TYR A 83 15.55 -8.60 8.01
N GLU A 84 15.79 -8.83 6.72
CA GLU A 84 15.83 -7.76 5.72
C GLU A 84 14.42 -7.42 5.21
N TYR A 85 13.98 -6.20 5.50
CA TYR A 85 12.68 -5.66 5.09
C TYR A 85 12.85 -4.44 4.20
N ILE A 86 12.23 -4.48 3.03
CA ILE A 86 12.31 -3.43 2.00
C ILE A 86 11.00 -2.64 1.97
N PRO A 87 11.02 -1.30 2.11
CA PRO A 87 9.81 -0.51 1.94
C PRO A 87 9.41 -0.51 0.45
N ILE A 88 8.20 -0.96 0.14
CA ILE A 88 7.69 -1.05 -1.24
C ILE A 88 6.55 -0.08 -1.52
N LEU A 89 5.89 0.44 -0.47
CA LEU A 89 4.81 1.40 -0.56
C LEU A 89 4.95 2.42 0.57
N TYR A 90 4.67 3.69 0.27
CA TYR A 90 4.69 4.77 1.27
C TYR A 90 3.36 5.55 1.36
N ARG A 91 2.50 5.40 0.36
CA ARG A 91 1.10 5.81 0.34
C ARG A 91 0.44 5.00 -0.77
N TYR A 92 -0.57 4.20 -0.45
CA TYR A 92 -1.13 3.27 -1.42
C TYR A 92 -2.65 3.20 -1.42
N GLU A 93 -3.18 2.89 -2.59
CA GLU A 93 -4.50 2.32 -2.79
C GLU A 93 -4.32 0.87 -3.27
N VAL A 94 -5.27 -0.01 -2.93
CA VAL A 94 -5.18 -1.45 -3.27
C VAL A 94 -4.97 -1.67 -4.77
N VAL A 95 -5.73 -0.95 -5.58
CA VAL A 95 -5.58 -0.89 -7.03
C VAL A 95 -5.93 0.53 -7.47
N LYS A 96 -5.34 1.03 -8.57
CA LYS A 96 -5.61 2.40 -9.04
C LYS A 96 -7.10 2.70 -9.08
N THR A 97 -7.47 3.89 -8.61
CA THR A 97 -8.85 4.41 -8.51
C THR A 97 -9.75 3.72 -7.47
N ALA A 98 -9.21 2.80 -6.66
CA ALA A 98 -9.97 2.16 -5.58
C ALA A 98 -10.18 3.11 -4.39
N ALA A 99 -9.20 3.95 -4.07
CA ALA A 99 -9.27 4.80 -2.87
C ALA A 99 -10.07 6.07 -3.11
N LYS A 100 -11.32 6.13 -2.65
CA LYS A 100 -12.19 7.28 -2.91
C LYS A 100 -12.14 8.32 -1.78
N ARG A 101 -11.67 7.89 -0.61
CA ARG A 101 -11.66 8.66 0.64
C ARG A 101 -10.36 8.42 1.39
N GLU A 102 -10.03 9.29 2.34
CA GLU A 102 -8.85 9.15 3.20
C GLU A 102 -8.72 7.74 3.81
N ARG A 103 -9.82 7.22 4.37
CA ARG A 103 -9.83 5.86 4.95
C ARG A 103 -9.46 4.73 4.00
N ASP A 104 -9.58 4.94 2.69
CA ASP A 104 -9.31 3.91 1.70
C ASP A 104 -7.80 3.86 1.32
N TRP A 105 -6.97 4.79 1.83
CA TRP A 105 -5.52 4.83 1.63
C TRP A 105 -4.77 4.17 2.77
N GLY A 106 -3.81 3.32 2.43
CA GLY A 106 -2.81 2.82 3.36
C GLY A 106 -1.50 3.59 3.24
N HIS A 107 -0.61 3.48 4.23
CA HIS A 107 0.60 4.30 4.31
C HIS A 107 1.86 3.50 3.97
N LEU A 108 2.61 3.02 4.96
CA LEU A 108 3.87 2.31 4.72
C LEU A 108 3.65 0.80 4.69
N VAL A 109 4.24 0.15 3.69
CA VAL A 109 4.37 -1.31 3.64
C VAL A 109 5.81 -1.68 3.39
N PHE A 110 6.31 -2.57 4.23
CA PHE A 110 7.58 -3.26 4.06
C PHE A 110 7.32 -4.73 3.76
N THR A 111 8.13 -5.30 2.90
CA THR A 111 8.11 -6.73 2.58
C THR A 111 9.46 -7.34 2.91
N ASP A 112 9.46 -8.57 3.36
CA ASP A 112 10.68 -9.37 3.34
C ASP A 112 11.07 -9.74 1.90
N LEU A 113 12.24 -10.38 1.73
CA LEU A 113 12.75 -10.76 0.42
C LEU A 113 11.94 -11.86 -0.27
N THR A 114 11.11 -12.61 0.47
CA THR A 114 10.28 -13.70 -0.06
C THR A 114 8.86 -13.25 -0.41
N THR A 115 8.48 -12.02 -0.02
CA THR A 115 7.12 -11.48 -0.15
C THR A 115 6.04 -12.25 0.60
N THR A 116 6.43 -13.09 1.57
CA THR A 116 5.48 -13.82 2.42
C THR A 116 5.14 -13.07 3.72
N ARG A 117 6.04 -12.18 4.17
CA ARG A 117 5.90 -11.46 5.45
C ARG A 117 5.89 -9.96 5.23
N MET A 118 4.87 -9.29 5.76
CA MET A 118 4.61 -7.88 5.49
C MET A 118 4.48 -7.08 6.78
N LEU A 119 5.19 -5.95 6.87
CA LEU A 119 4.99 -4.95 7.93
C LEU A 119 4.15 -3.81 7.36
N LEU A 120 3.04 -3.48 8.02
CA LEU A 120 2.16 -2.39 7.63
C LEU A 120 2.12 -1.36 8.76
N VAL A 121 2.47 -0.11 8.44
CA VAL A 121 2.46 0.98 9.43
C VAL A 121 1.57 2.10 8.94
N MET A 122 0.46 2.31 9.63
CA MET A 122 -0.41 3.47 9.43
C MET A 122 0.13 4.67 10.21
N LEU A 123 -0.04 5.86 9.66
CA LEU A 123 0.43 7.12 10.25
C LEU A 123 -0.74 8.04 10.40
N PHE A 124 -1.16 8.31 11.62
CA PHE A 124 -2.30 9.16 11.88
C PHE A 124 -1.85 10.51 12.43
N PRO A 125 -2.62 11.58 12.20
CA PRO A 125 -2.38 12.85 12.87
C PRO A 125 -2.57 12.69 14.38
N GLU A 126 -2.21 13.73 15.13
CA GLU A 126 -2.56 13.78 16.54
C GLU A 126 -4.09 13.78 16.70
N THR A 127 -4.57 13.13 17.76
CA THR A 127 -5.99 13.11 18.05
C THR A 127 -6.49 14.51 18.31
N CYS A 128 -7.45 14.96 17.52
CA CYS A 128 -8.10 16.24 17.71
C CYS A 128 -8.84 16.27 19.05
N ASN A 129 -8.62 17.30 19.87
CA ASN A 129 -9.32 17.56 21.13
C ASN A 129 -10.82 17.89 20.96
N CYS A 130 -11.37 17.76 19.76
CA CYS A 130 -12.76 18.08 19.41
C CYS A 130 -13.80 17.07 19.94
N GLY A 131 -13.46 16.22 20.92
CA GLY A 131 -14.40 15.32 21.59
C GLY A 131 -14.90 14.14 20.76
N ASN A 132 -14.37 13.92 19.56
CA ASN A 132 -14.70 12.74 18.76
C ASN A 132 -13.79 11.55 19.15
N PHE A 133 -14.39 10.35 19.24
CA PHE A 133 -13.77 9.05 19.57
C PHE A 133 -12.75 8.57 18.52
N SER A 134 -11.76 9.40 18.17
CA SER A 134 -10.83 9.17 17.06
C SER A 134 -9.85 8.01 17.28
N HIS A 135 -9.61 7.57 18.52
CA HIS A 135 -8.74 6.42 18.79
C HIS A 135 -9.33 5.11 18.24
N HIS A 136 -10.63 4.89 18.37
CA HIS A 136 -11.28 3.68 17.85
C HIS A 136 -11.23 3.61 16.31
N ASP A 137 -11.21 4.76 15.63
CA ASP A 137 -11.07 4.80 14.19
C ASP A 137 -9.67 4.31 13.75
N TYR A 138 -8.62 4.61 14.51
CA TYR A 138 -7.24 4.25 14.14
C TYR A 138 -7.03 2.74 14.21
N ASP A 139 -7.53 2.11 15.28
CA ASP A 139 -7.52 0.66 15.45
C ASP A 139 -8.27 -0.02 14.30
N ALA A 140 -9.51 0.41 14.07
CA ALA A 140 -10.39 -0.17 13.06
C ALA A 140 -9.84 0.01 11.64
N LEU A 141 -9.28 1.19 11.32
CA LEU A 141 -8.65 1.46 10.03
C LEU A 141 -7.39 0.63 9.85
N THR A 142 -6.54 0.51 10.86
CA THR A 142 -5.30 -0.26 10.78
C THR A 142 -5.60 -1.74 10.57
N LYS A 143 -6.53 -2.31 11.34
CA LYS A 143 -6.96 -3.71 11.14
C LYS A 143 -7.60 -3.92 9.77
N TYR A 144 -8.48 -3.00 9.35
CA TYR A 144 -9.09 -3.04 8.01
C TYR A 144 -8.05 -3.03 6.89
N HIS A 145 -7.02 -2.18 6.99
CA HIS A 145 -5.94 -2.15 6.01
C HIS A 145 -5.09 -3.42 6.03
N ALA A 146 -4.84 -4.01 7.20
CA ALA A 146 -4.14 -5.28 7.31
C ALA A 146 -4.93 -6.44 6.65
N ASP A 147 -6.23 -6.55 6.94
CA ASP A 147 -7.13 -7.54 6.33
C ASP A 147 -7.23 -7.39 4.82
N ARG A 148 -7.35 -6.15 4.38
CA ARG A 148 -7.46 -5.79 2.97
C ARG A 148 -6.16 -6.01 2.21
N PHE A 149 -5.01 -5.77 2.84
CA PHE A 149 -3.71 -6.07 2.27
C PHE A 149 -3.47 -7.59 2.21
N MET A 150 -3.85 -8.34 3.24
CA MET A 150 -3.81 -9.82 3.20
C MET A 150 -4.71 -10.38 2.09
N SER A 151 -5.92 -9.83 1.93
CA SER A 151 -6.82 -10.18 0.81
C SER A 151 -6.15 -9.95 -0.54
N LEU A 152 -5.42 -8.83 -0.70
CA LEU A 152 -4.68 -8.52 -1.92
C LEU A 152 -3.51 -9.49 -2.16
N LEU A 153 -2.71 -9.79 -1.13
CA LEU A 153 -1.59 -10.74 -1.23
C LEU A 153 -2.07 -12.12 -1.65
N LYS A 154 -3.11 -12.63 -0.97
CA LYS A 154 -3.73 -13.93 -1.29
C LYS A 154 -4.23 -13.98 -2.73
N TYR A 155 -4.68 -12.85 -3.26
CA TYR A 155 -5.14 -12.75 -4.64
C TYR A 155 -3.99 -12.71 -5.66
N VAL A 156 -2.98 -11.87 -5.42
CA VAL A 156 -1.85 -11.66 -6.35
C VAL A 156 -0.87 -12.83 -6.36
N TYR A 157 -0.66 -13.49 -5.23
CA TYR A 157 0.29 -14.60 -5.03
C TYR A 157 -0.38 -15.98 -4.92
N HIS A 158 -1.60 -16.13 -5.43
CA HIS A 158 -2.40 -17.37 -5.32
C HIS A 158 -1.75 -18.63 -5.91
N ASP A 159 -0.79 -18.47 -6.83
CA ASP A 159 -0.08 -19.54 -7.53
C ASP A 159 1.40 -19.68 -7.11
N GLU A 160 1.83 -18.92 -6.10
CA GLU A 160 3.19 -18.91 -5.56
C GLU A 160 3.21 -19.21 -4.06
N SER A 161 4.32 -18.91 -3.38
CA SER A 161 4.40 -18.99 -1.92
C SER A 161 3.29 -18.16 -1.28
N PRO A 162 2.37 -18.78 -0.52
CA PRO A 162 1.27 -18.05 0.09
C PRO A 162 1.81 -17.03 1.10
N PRO A 163 1.17 -15.85 1.23
CA PRO A 163 1.54 -14.91 2.28
C PRO A 163 1.33 -15.55 3.65
N GLU A 164 2.34 -15.47 4.51
CA GLU A 164 2.29 -15.97 5.88
C GLU A 164 1.46 -15.03 6.75
N TRP A 165 1.87 -13.76 6.80
CA TRP A 165 1.22 -12.77 7.65
C TRP A 165 1.45 -11.32 7.22
N VAL A 166 0.51 -10.47 7.64
CA VAL A 166 0.62 -9.01 7.68
C VAL A 166 0.61 -8.59 9.15
N ARG A 167 1.72 -8.01 9.61
CA ARG A 167 1.86 -7.45 10.96
C ARG A 167 1.67 -5.95 10.86
N ALA A 168 0.64 -5.43 11.53
CA ALA A 168 0.20 -4.06 11.36
C ALA A 168 0.12 -3.29 12.69
N THR A 169 0.49 -2.02 12.65
CA THR A 169 0.29 -1.07 13.74
C THR A 169 0.06 0.32 13.19
N TYR A 170 -0.19 1.29 14.06
CA TYR A 170 -0.21 2.70 13.70
C TYR A 170 0.67 3.52 14.63
N LEU A 171 1.03 4.71 14.17
CA LEU A 171 1.79 5.69 14.92
C LEU A 171 1.19 7.07 14.78
N THR A 172 1.32 7.88 15.82
CA THR A 172 0.89 9.27 15.85
C THR A 172 2.06 10.17 16.30
N PRO A 173 1.91 11.51 16.26
CA PRO A 173 2.87 12.44 16.85
C PRO A 173 3.16 12.16 18.33
N LYS A 174 2.20 11.60 19.09
CA LYS A 174 2.36 11.26 20.52
C LYS A 174 3.51 10.26 20.74
N GLU A 175 3.61 9.26 19.87
CA GLU A 175 4.69 8.27 19.88
C GLU A 175 5.92 8.71 19.09
N LYS A 176 5.95 9.98 18.65
CA LYS A 176 7.02 10.58 17.85
C LYS A 176 7.35 9.76 16.59
N PHE A 177 6.38 9.02 16.06
CA PHE A 177 6.57 8.08 14.94
C PHE A 177 7.74 7.10 15.17
N VAL A 178 7.77 6.45 16.34
CA VAL A 178 8.74 5.39 16.67
C VAL A 178 7.98 4.08 16.88
N LEU A 179 8.35 3.03 16.14
CA LEU A 179 7.82 1.68 16.35
C LEU A 179 8.28 1.12 17.70
N PRO A 180 7.38 0.50 18.49
CA PRO A 180 7.76 -0.19 19.71
C PRO A 180 8.58 -1.45 19.40
N GLU A 181 9.51 -1.84 20.28
CA GLU A 181 10.35 -3.03 20.10
C GLU A 181 9.52 -4.30 19.91
N GLU A 182 8.38 -4.42 20.61
CA GLU A 182 7.50 -5.59 20.47
C GLU A 182 6.88 -5.69 19.07
N PHE A 183 6.87 -4.62 18.27
CA PHE A 183 6.47 -4.71 16.87
C PHE A 183 7.42 -5.58 16.04
N PHE A 184 8.69 -5.67 16.45
CA PHE A 184 9.71 -6.46 15.78
C PHE A 184 9.88 -7.88 16.34
N ASP A 185 9.18 -8.21 17.43
CA ASP A 185 9.16 -9.57 17.96
C ASP A 185 8.23 -10.47 17.13
N PHE A 186 8.79 -11.10 16.10
CA PHE A 186 8.05 -12.01 15.22
C PHE A 186 7.81 -13.39 15.82
N SER A 187 8.48 -13.73 16.92
CA SER A 187 8.21 -14.99 17.64
C SER A 187 6.85 -14.96 18.33
N LYS A 188 6.37 -13.75 18.65
CA LYS A 188 5.08 -13.52 19.28
C LYS A 188 4.05 -13.02 18.27
N ALA A 189 3.05 -13.86 18.00
CA ALA A 189 1.80 -13.43 17.38
C ALA A 189 0.82 -13.02 18.49
N PHE A 190 0.38 -11.75 18.48
CA PHE A 190 -0.60 -11.27 19.45
C PHE A 190 -1.99 -11.78 19.07
N SER A 191 -2.64 -12.48 20.01
CA SER A 191 -4.05 -12.84 19.87
C SER A 191 -4.95 -11.58 19.87
N PRO A 192 -6.19 -11.68 19.39
CA PRO A 192 -7.16 -10.59 19.49
C PRO A 192 -7.37 -10.10 20.93
N ALA A 193 -7.34 -11.01 21.90
CA ALA A 193 -7.46 -10.69 23.32
C ALA A 193 -6.25 -9.89 23.82
N GLU A 194 -5.03 -10.35 23.55
CA GLU A 194 -3.81 -9.62 23.95
C GLU A 194 -3.72 -8.25 23.26
N THR A 195 -4.17 -8.14 22.01
CA THR A 195 -4.23 -6.86 21.30
C THR A 195 -5.18 -5.89 22.04
N LYS A 196 -6.32 -6.39 22.50
CA LYS A 196 -7.28 -5.62 23.30
C LYS A 196 -6.69 -5.20 24.65
N ASP A 197 -5.98 -6.09 25.32
CA ASP A 197 -5.32 -5.79 26.61
C ASP A 197 -4.22 -4.73 26.45
N ARG A 198 -3.44 -4.79 25.36
CA ARG A 198 -2.47 -3.75 25.02
C ARG A 198 -3.14 -2.38 24.89
N MET A 199 -4.23 -2.30 24.14
CA MET A 199 -4.98 -1.06 23.96
C MET A 199 -5.54 -0.55 25.30
N ALA A 200 -6.09 -1.44 26.14
CA ALA A 200 -6.58 -1.09 27.47
C ALA A 200 -5.46 -0.55 28.39
N SER A 201 -4.22 -1.02 28.20
CA SER A 201 -3.03 -0.54 28.91
C SER A 201 -2.40 0.73 28.31
N GLY A 202 -3.03 1.33 27.28
CA GLY A 202 -2.50 2.52 26.61
C GLY A 202 -1.31 2.26 25.69
N LYS A 203 -1.01 0.99 25.38
CA LYS A 203 0.02 0.60 24.41
C LYS A 203 -0.59 0.53 23.01
N LEU A 204 0.24 0.79 22.00
CA LEU A 204 -0.17 0.63 20.60
C LEU A 204 -0.56 -0.83 20.30
N PRO A 205 -1.65 -1.06 19.56
CA PRO A 205 -2.03 -2.40 19.11
C PRO A 205 -1.04 -2.91 18.07
N ILE A 206 -0.87 -4.23 18.06
CA ILE A 206 -0.11 -4.95 17.04
C ILE A 206 -1.04 -6.01 16.50
N PHE A 207 -1.57 -5.79 15.30
CA PHE A 207 -2.43 -6.74 14.62
C PHE A 207 -1.56 -7.75 13.87
N HIS A 208 -1.84 -9.03 14.02
CA HIS A 208 -1.17 -10.10 13.28
C HIS A 208 -2.20 -10.86 12.44
N VAL A 209 -2.25 -10.54 11.15
CA VAL A 209 -3.24 -11.06 10.21
C VAL A 209 -2.60 -12.16 9.36
N THR A 210 -3.17 -13.35 9.33
CA THR A 210 -2.74 -14.51 8.54
C THR A 210 -3.77 -14.84 7.46
N ALA A 211 -3.42 -15.76 6.54
CA ALA A 211 -4.35 -16.28 5.54
C ALA A 211 -5.59 -17.00 6.14
N ASP A 212 -5.55 -17.38 7.42
CA ASP A 212 -6.61 -18.11 8.11
C ASP A 212 -7.52 -17.21 8.96
N ASN A 213 -7.04 -16.02 9.35
CA ASN A 213 -7.77 -15.14 10.27
C ASN A 213 -8.18 -13.78 9.68
N PHE A 214 -7.80 -13.52 8.42
CA PHE A 214 -8.13 -12.25 7.78
C PHE A 214 -9.62 -12.16 7.46
N VAL A 215 -10.13 -10.92 7.42
CA VAL A 215 -11.50 -10.63 6.95
C VAL A 215 -11.45 -10.28 5.46
N PRO A 216 -12.09 -11.07 4.57
CA PRO A 216 -12.16 -10.76 3.14
C PRO A 216 -12.70 -9.34 2.89
N SER A 217 -11.92 -8.54 2.16
CA SER A 217 -12.13 -7.08 2.11
C SER A 217 -11.98 -6.44 0.72
N LEU A 218 -11.73 -7.22 -0.34
CA LEU A 218 -11.70 -6.70 -1.71
C LEU A 218 -13.11 -6.57 -2.27
N LEU A 219 -13.40 -5.46 -2.95
CA LEU A 219 -14.66 -5.33 -3.69
C LEU A 219 -14.56 -5.99 -5.07
N GLU A 220 -15.70 -6.41 -5.61
CA GLU A 220 -15.80 -6.95 -6.96
C GLU A 220 -15.18 -6.04 -8.03
N SER A 221 -15.49 -4.73 -7.97
CA SER A 221 -14.89 -3.74 -8.88
C SER A 221 -13.38 -3.53 -8.72
N GLU A 222 -12.82 -3.97 -7.59
CA GLU A 222 -11.37 -3.93 -7.34
C GLU A 222 -10.72 -5.20 -7.89
N VAL A 223 -11.35 -6.36 -7.65
CA VAL A 223 -10.96 -7.65 -8.25
C VAL A 223 -10.93 -7.56 -9.78
N GLU A 224 -11.96 -7.00 -10.42
CA GLU A 224 -12.00 -6.79 -11.88
C GLU A 224 -10.80 -5.95 -12.37
N LYS A 225 -10.41 -4.91 -11.64
CA LYS A 225 -9.26 -4.08 -12.00
C LYS A 225 -7.94 -4.80 -11.82
N ILE A 226 -7.83 -5.63 -10.78
CA ILE A 226 -6.64 -6.45 -10.54
C ILE A 226 -6.54 -7.52 -11.63
N ASP A 227 -7.64 -8.15 -12.04
CA ASP A 227 -7.66 -9.09 -13.17
C ASP A 227 -7.14 -8.44 -14.45
N ASN A 228 -7.62 -7.23 -14.76
CA ASN A 228 -7.17 -6.45 -15.92
C ASN A 228 -5.69 -6.03 -15.84
N LEU A 229 -5.14 -5.92 -14.62
CA LEU A 229 -3.72 -5.66 -14.39
C LEU A 229 -2.91 -6.95 -14.63
N LEU A 230 -3.32 -8.05 -14.01
CA LEU A 230 -2.63 -9.35 -14.10
C LEU A 230 -2.67 -9.91 -15.53
N SER A 231 -3.77 -9.74 -16.27
CA SER A 231 -3.90 -10.21 -17.65
C SER A 231 -2.95 -9.53 -18.64
N ARG A 232 -2.29 -8.44 -18.24
CA ARG A 232 -1.27 -7.76 -19.05
C ARG A 232 0.12 -8.35 -18.83
N GLY A 233 0.36 -8.97 -17.67
CA GLY A 233 1.62 -9.61 -17.36
C GLY A 233 1.72 -10.95 -18.09
N ARG A 234 2.88 -11.24 -18.70
CA ARG A 234 3.12 -12.52 -19.39
C ARG A 234 3.15 -13.73 -18.44
N SER A 235 3.45 -13.49 -17.16
CA SER A 235 3.68 -14.53 -16.15
C SER A 235 2.53 -14.74 -15.16
N ALA A 236 1.65 -13.75 -14.98
CA ALA A 236 0.58 -13.87 -13.99
C ALA A 236 -0.66 -14.55 -14.58
N LYS A 237 -1.11 -15.62 -13.92
CA LYS A 237 -2.40 -16.23 -14.20
C LYS A 237 -3.51 -15.40 -13.54
N VAL A 238 -4.65 -15.30 -14.21
CA VAL A 238 -5.84 -14.73 -13.58
C VAL A 238 -6.32 -15.72 -12.51
N PRO A 239 -6.57 -15.28 -11.26
CA PRO A 239 -7.00 -16.18 -10.20
C PRO A 239 -8.32 -16.89 -10.52
N SER A 240 -8.48 -18.11 -10.01
CA SER A 240 -9.71 -18.89 -10.16
C SER A 240 -10.89 -18.24 -9.40
N ALA A 241 -12.12 -18.64 -9.74
CA ALA A 241 -13.32 -18.18 -9.03
C ALA A 241 -13.29 -18.52 -7.52
N GLU A 242 -12.66 -19.64 -7.16
CA GLU A 242 -12.48 -20.03 -5.76
C GLU A 242 -11.62 -19.01 -5.00
N ILE A 243 -10.46 -18.64 -5.54
CA ILE A 243 -9.59 -17.63 -4.93
C ILE A 243 -10.29 -16.27 -4.86
N LYS A 244 -11.03 -15.88 -5.91
CA LYS A 244 -11.86 -14.65 -5.89
C LYS A 244 -12.82 -14.66 -4.71
N ASN A 245 -13.58 -15.74 -4.53
CA ASN A 245 -14.57 -15.85 -3.45
C ASN A 245 -13.93 -15.78 -2.06
N GLN A 246 -12.69 -16.25 -1.90
CA GLN A 246 -11.98 -16.20 -0.61
C GLN A 246 -11.55 -14.78 -0.21
N VAL A 247 -11.41 -13.84 -1.14
CA VAL A 247 -10.92 -12.47 -0.86
C VAL A 247 -11.98 -11.39 -1.01
N LEU A 248 -13.13 -11.74 -1.59
CA LEU A 248 -14.25 -10.84 -1.79
C LEU A 248 -14.93 -10.48 -0.46
N GLY A 249 -14.91 -9.19 -0.16
CA GLY A 249 -15.67 -8.58 0.92
C GLY A 249 -16.83 -7.75 0.39
N SER A 250 -17.56 -7.15 1.33
CA SER A 250 -18.65 -6.22 1.02
C SER A 250 -18.34 -4.82 1.52
N LYS A 251 -19.13 -3.83 1.08
CA LYS A 251 -19.05 -2.47 1.63
C LYS A 251 -19.36 -2.41 3.14
N ARG A 252 -20.04 -3.42 3.68
CA ARG A 252 -20.38 -3.52 5.12
C ARG A 252 -19.18 -3.89 5.99
N ASN A 253 -18.14 -4.51 5.40
CA ASN A 253 -16.89 -4.83 6.09
C ASN A 253 -15.99 -3.60 6.29
N ARG A 254 -16.34 -2.45 5.69
CA ARG A 254 -15.59 -1.21 5.87
C ARG A 254 -15.91 -0.63 7.26
N PRO A 255 -14.91 -0.16 8.01
CA PRO A 255 -15.16 0.40 9.33
C PRO A 255 -16.03 1.66 9.24
N GLU A 256 -16.96 1.76 10.19
CA GLU A 256 -17.66 3.00 10.53
C GLU A 256 -16.62 3.92 11.18
N VAL A 257 -16.37 5.07 10.55
CA VAL A 257 -15.36 6.03 11.01
C VAL A 257 -15.92 7.45 10.99
N ALA A 258 -15.27 8.37 11.71
CA ALA A 258 -15.62 9.77 11.72
C ALA A 258 -15.69 10.39 10.31
N SER A 259 -16.42 11.49 10.18
CA SER A 259 -16.61 12.22 8.92
C SER A 259 -15.29 12.70 8.29
N SER A 260 -14.29 13.00 9.11
CA SER A 260 -12.93 13.38 8.67
C SER A 260 -12.31 12.31 7.76
N TRP A 261 -12.55 11.04 8.05
CA TRP A 261 -12.06 9.92 7.26
C TRP A 261 -12.91 9.62 6.01
N LYS A 262 -14.07 10.27 5.90
CA LYS A 262 -15.04 10.09 4.80
C LYS A 262 -14.90 11.17 3.71
N HIS A 263 -14.02 12.17 3.88
CA HIS A 263 -13.74 13.19 2.86
C HIS A 263 -13.24 12.56 1.57
N ARG A 264 -13.73 13.07 0.43
CA ARG A 264 -13.28 12.62 -0.89
C ARG A 264 -11.93 13.27 -1.17
N GLN A 265 -10.99 12.48 -1.66
CA GLN A 265 -9.73 13.03 -2.15
C GLN A 265 -9.87 13.57 -3.57
N ALA A 266 -9.17 14.66 -3.82
CA ALA A 266 -8.98 15.16 -5.16
C ALA A 266 -8.17 14.16 -6.00
N ARG A 267 -8.49 14.07 -7.28
CA ARG A 267 -7.84 13.20 -8.25
C ARG A 267 -7.22 14.07 -9.34
N GLN A 268 -6.12 13.61 -9.89
CA GLN A 268 -5.41 14.29 -10.96
C GLN A 268 -5.86 13.78 -12.32
N CYS A 269 -6.13 14.68 -13.26
CA CYS A 269 -6.36 14.33 -14.65
C CYS A 269 -5.09 13.75 -15.28
N SER A 270 -5.18 12.59 -15.91
CA SER A 270 -4.05 11.93 -16.58
C SER A 270 -3.60 12.61 -17.87
N TYR A 271 -4.33 13.62 -18.36
CA TYR A 271 -3.97 14.38 -19.57
C TYR A 271 -3.42 15.78 -19.24
N CYS A 272 -4.18 16.60 -18.51
CA CYS A 272 -3.82 17.98 -18.20
C CYS A 272 -3.21 18.18 -16.81
N GLU A 273 -3.06 17.10 -16.03
CA GLU A 273 -2.48 17.11 -14.68
C GLU A 273 -3.21 17.96 -13.64
N GLU A 274 -4.39 18.49 -13.98
CA GLU A 274 -5.23 19.29 -13.07
C GLU A 274 -5.84 18.41 -11.97
N ILE A 275 -5.78 18.90 -10.72
CA ILE A 275 -6.31 18.22 -9.54
C ILE A 275 -7.76 18.67 -9.28
N LYS A 276 -8.71 17.73 -9.29
CA LYS A 276 -10.15 18.00 -9.06
C LYS A 276 -10.77 17.00 -8.09
N GLU A 277 -11.65 17.48 -7.22
CA GLU A 277 -12.44 16.60 -6.33
C GLU A 277 -13.58 15.85 -7.04
N LYS A 278 -14.12 16.45 -8.11
CA LYS A 278 -15.26 15.94 -8.87
C LYS A 278 -15.10 16.29 -10.36
N GLY A 279 -15.90 15.66 -11.22
CA GLY A 279 -15.96 15.99 -12.64
C GLY A 279 -14.84 15.37 -13.50
N LEU A 280 -14.14 14.36 -12.98
CA LEU A 280 -13.25 13.53 -13.79
C LEU A 280 -13.96 12.24 -14.22
N MET A 281 -13.83 11.89 -15.50
CA MET A 281 -14.30 10.66 -16.09
C MET A 281 -13.23 9.57 -15.95
N ILE A 282 -13.64 8.34 -15.66
CA ILE A 282 -12.72 7.20 -15.63
C ILE A 282 -12.64 6.58 -17.02
N CYS A 283 -11.43 6.26 -17.49
CA CYS A 283 -11.21 5.54 -18.75
C CYS A 283 -12.12 4.31 -18.85
N SER A 284 -12.97 4.23 -19.87
CA SER A 284 -13.90 3.12 -20.03
C SER A 284 -13.22 1.77 -20.27
N ARG A 285 -12.03 1.77 -20.88
CA ARG A 285 -11.26 0.57 -21.22
C ARG A 285 -10.42 0.05 -20.06
N CYS A 286 -9.54 0.88 -19.50
CA CYS A 286 -8.63 0.40 -18.43
C CYS A 286 -9.20 0.56 -17.03
N LYS A 287 -10.12 1.50 -16.81
CA LYS A 287 -10.63 1.88 -15.47
C LYS A 287 -9.56 2.34 -14.46
N LEU A 288 -8.34 2.66 -14.91
CA LEU A 288 -7.20 3.06 -14.06
C LEU A 288 -6.85 4.56 -14.17
N ALA A 289 -7.31 5.25 -15.20
CA ALA A 289 -6.98 6.65 -15.48
C ALA A 289 -8.22 7.56 -15.40
N HIS A 290 -8.01 8.82 -15.01
CA HIS A 290 -9.04 9.85 -14.88
C HIS A 290 -8.79 10.96 -15.91
N TYR A 291 -9.84 11.51 -16.52
CA TYR A 291 -9.76 12.57 -17.53
C TYR A 291 -10.80 13.67 -17.28
N CYS A 292 -10.48 14.91 -17.64
CA CYS A 292 -11.45 16.02 -17.61
C CYS A 292 -12.60 15.76 -18.60
N THR A 293 -13.84 16.10 -18.23
CA THR A 293 -15.04 15.91 -19.07
C THR A 293 -15.00 16.67 -20.40
N ASN A 294 -14.26 17.77 -20.46
CA ASN A 294 -14.21 18.65 -21.63
C ASN A 294 -13.19 18.18 -22.68
N ASP A 295 -12.36 17.18 -22.38
CA ASP A 295 -11.27 16.70 -23.23
C ASP A 295 -11.61 15.38 -23.93
N LEU A 296 -12.85 15.18 -24.36
CA LEU A 296 -13.24 14.08 -25.28
C LEU A 296 -12.53 14.13 -26.66
N ARG A 297 -11.51 14.99 -26.83
CA ARG A 297 -10.57 15.03 -27.95
C ARG A 297 -9.20 14.40 -27.65
N GLY A 298 -9.09 13.54 -26.63
CA GLY A 298 -7.96 12.59 -26.49
C GLY A 298 -8.19 11.31 -27.30
N PRO A 299 -7.18 10.73 -27.97
CA PRO A 299 -7.36 10.02 -29.23
C PRO A 299 -7.97 8.62 -29.09
N VAL A 300 -8.88 8.30 -30.02
CA VAL A 300 -9.37 6.94 -30.31
C VAL A 300 -8.29 6.08 -30.99
N THR A 301 -7.05 6.55 -31.14
CA THR A 301 -5.97 5.80 -31.78
C THR A 301 -4.65 5.87 -31.00
N ASN A 302 -4.01 4.71 -30.84
CA ASN A 302 -2.68 4.46 -30.31
C ASN A 302 -1.71 5.66 -30.43
N SER A 303 -1.40 6.35 -29.33
CA SER A 303 -0.29 7.33 -29.33
C SER A 303 0.30 7.67 -27.96
N SER A 304 -0.20 7.13 -26.84
CA SER A 304 0.44 7.33 -25.52
C SER A 304 1.82 6.68 -25.37
N ALA A 305 2.33 6.01 -26.41
CA ALA A 305 3.68 5.47 -26.45
C ALA A 305 4.76 6.47 -26.96
N ARG A 306 4.40 7.69 -27.41
CA ARG A 306 5.35 8.60 -28.07
C ARG A 306 5.76 9.87 -27.31
N ARG A 307 5.25 10.11 -26.10
CA ARG A 307 5.59 11.36 -25.35
C ARG A 307 6.77 11.24 -24.37
N LEU A 308 7.40 10.08 -24.28
CA LEU A 308 8.65 9.88 -23.54
C LEU A 308 9.92 10.00 -24.41
N GLU A 309 9.80 10.20 -25.72
CA GLU A 309 10.94 10.31 -26.63
C GLU A 309 11.42 11.75 -26.90
N LEU A 310 10.79 12.78 -26.32
CA LEU A 310 11.10 14.19 -26.61
C LEU A 310 11.75 14.97 -25.46
N SER A 311 12.25 14.29 -24.41
CA SER A 311 13.09 14.92 -23.37
C SER A 311 14.53 14.41 -23.37
N ILE A 312 14.98 13.76 -24.45
CA ILE A 312 16.39 13.43 -24.69
C ILE A 312 16.79 14.06 -26.03
N SER A 313 16.88 15.37 -26.05
CA SER A 313 17.64 16.16 -27.01
C SER A 313 17.72 17.60 -26.49
N ASN A 314 18.52 17.76 -25.45
CA ASN A 314 19.42 18.90 -25.15
C ASN A 314 20.16 18.60 -23.85
#